data_AF-A0A484CJZ8-F1
#
_entry.id   AF-A0A484CJZ8-F1
#
_cell.length_a   1.000
_cell.length_b   1.000
_cell.length_c   1.000
_cell.angle_alpha   90.00
_cell.angle_beta   90.00
_cell.angle_gamma   90.00
#
_symmetry.space_group_name_H-M   'P 1'
#
loop_
_entity.id
_entity.type
_entity.pdbx_description
1 polymer ?
#
loop_
_entity_poly.entity_id
_entity_poly.type
_entity_poly.pdbx_seq_one_letter_code
_entity_poly.pdbx_strand_id
1 'polypeptide(L)'
;MKSSNSRPSRVGRNPFVHKLKFTMTEKIKIGLMSVTVFPVRLLLVSTLMLLAWPFAFTAALGRSDFVIEPQPWWRRFIDLCLRVIMRAMWFCGGFHWIKVKGERAAASEVPILTVAPHSSYFDAIPVTMTMCSIVTKLESKSIPVWGTLISYIRPVFVFRSDQDSRRKTVEEINRRAQSGGEWPQIMIFPEGTCTNRSGLILFKAGAFIPGLPVQPVVLRYLNKLDTVTWTWQGPAAFKILWLTLCQPHNPMEIEYLPIYTPSKEEKENPALFANNVRKLMAKALELPLTDLSFDDREIILARGPLRIHDLSSLLEFHQLVCRLGLRAGRTDSVLEEQARRARKLRGDRQSLEDFAQFLNLPVTDTLTQVHSLFDQRGDGQIDIRHYVIALSTVHRPSKSMETLKLAFKMYESEENGYVLEEELAAILEIMLGVKEVELSGLFLALDRPDSAKITYDELHQYIEQHPYFVQDCLNFENHPRKFGLPKSCNGQKHNKED
;
A
#
# COMPACT_ATOMS: atom_id res chain seq x y z
N MET A 1 -33.67 -3.26 -15.07
CA MET A 1 -33.91 -1.81 -15.12
C MET A 1 -33.01 -1.14 -14.10
N LYS A 2 -32.04 -0.33 -14.57
CA LYS A 2 -31.02 0.45 -13.83
C LYS A 2 -30.09 -0.32 -12.88
N SER A 3 -28.93 -0.77 -13.40
CA SER A 3 -27.76 -1.06 -12.56
C SER A 3 -27.22 0.27 -12.02
N SER A 4 -27.12 0.38 -10.70
CA SER A 4 -26.47 1.50 -10.05
C SER A 4 -24.95 1.32 -10.14
N ASN A 5 -24.33 1.88 -11.18
CA ASN A 5 -22.89 2.13 -11.18
C ASN A 5 -22.58 3.23 -10.16
N SER A 6 -22.45 2.85 -8.90
CA SER A 6 -21.82 3.70 -7.88
C SER A 6 -20.33 3.80 -8.22
N ARG A 7 -19.92 4.89 -8.85
CA ARG A 7 -18.49 5.27 -8.97
C ARG A 7 -17.86 5.18 -7.57
N PRO A 8 -16.73 4.47 -7.38
CA PRO A 8 -16.04 4.49 -6.11
C PRO A 8 -15.66 5.94 -5.78
N SER A 9 -16.09 6.37 -4.60
CA SER A 9 -15.93 7.70 -4.05
C SER A 9 -14.48 8.18 -4.13
N ARG A 10 -14.30 9.47 -4.48
CA ARG A 10 -13.06 10.27 -4.36
C ARG A 10 -12.10 9.68 -3.35
N VAL A 11 -10.91 9.28 -3.81
CA VAL A 11 -9.83 8.76 -2.95
C VAL A 11 -9.70 9.68 -1.73
N GLY A 12 -10.02 9.14 -0.54
CA GLY A 12 -9.83 9.83 0.73
C GLY A 12 -8.36 10.11 1.01
N ARG A 13 -8.01 10.52 2.23
CA ARG A 13 -6.60 10.68 2.62
C ARG A 13 -5.82 9.39 2.28
N ASN A 14 -4.72 9.53 1.54
CA ASN A 14 -3.84 8.43 1.16
C ASN A 14 -3.47 7.56 2.38
N PRO A 15 -3.80 6.26 2.40
CA PRO A 15 -3.63 5.41 3.58
C PRO A 15 -2.17 5.14 3.95
N PHE A 16 -1.22 5.35 3.03
CA PHE A 16 0.21 5.10 3.23
C PHE A 16 0.99 6.34 3.69
N VAL A 17 0.33 7.48 3.85
CA VAL A 17 0.96 8.75 4.22
C VAL A 17 0.47 9.20 5.58
N HIS A 18 1.40 9.44 6.51
CA HIS A 18 1.09 10.02 7.80
C HIS A 18 1.94 11.26 8.03
N LYS A 19 1.30 12.41 8.24
CA LYS A 19 1.99 13.67 8.52
C LYS A 19 1.52 14.20 9.85
N LEU A 20 2.44 14.24 10.81
CA LEU A 20 2.23 14.88 12.09
C LEU A 20 2.42 16.39 11.96
N LYS A 21 1.37 17.14 12.29
CA LYS A 21 1.42 18.59 12.46
C LYS A 21 1.15 18.88 13.93
N PHE A 22 2.05 19.66 14.53
CA PHE A 22 1.96 20.02 15.94
C PHE A 22 1.65 21.50 16.08
N THR A 23 0.66 21.81 16.91
CA THR A 23 0.42 23.14 17.46
C THR A 23 1.57 23.56 18.38
N MET A 24 1.70 24.85 18.68
CA MET A 24 2.76 25.32 19.59
C MET A 24 2.60 24.72 21.00
N THR A 25 1.37 24.57 21.49
CA THR A 25 1.09 23.92 22.78
C THR A 25 1.54 22.46 22.79
N GLU A 26 1.29 21.71 21.70
CA GLU A 26 1.76 20.33 21.58
C GLU A 26 3.29 20.26 21.52
N LYS A 27 3.96 21.18 20.81
CA LYS A 27 5.43 21.24 20.79
C LYS A 27 6.01 21.49 22.17
N ILE A 28 5.48 22.44 22.93
CA ILE A 28 5.91 22.73 24.30
C ILE A 28 5.69 21.51 25.19
N LYS A 29 4.50 20.88 25.12
CA LYS A 29 4.18 19.67 25.86
C LYS A 29 5.15 18.53 25.52
N ILE A 30 5.39 18.27 24.24
CA ILE A 30 6.33 17.24 23.78
C ILE A 30 7.73 17.56 24.28
N GLY A 31 8.18 18.81 24.20
CA GLY A 31 9.47 19.25 24.73
C GLY A 31 9.63 18.93 26.21
N LEU A 32 8.65 19.31 27.04
CA LEU A 32 8.64 19.02 28.47
C LEU A 32 8.65 17.50 28.75
N MET A 33 7.77 16.75 28.08
CA MET A 33 7.65 15.29 28.25
C MET A 33 8.90 14.55 27.78
N SER A 34 9.63 15.10 26.82
CA SER A 34 10.88 14.52 26.29
C SER A 34 12.02 14.54 27.32
N VAL A 35 12.05 15.55 28.19
CA VAL A 35 13.07 15.68 29.24
C VAL A 35 12.65 14.97 30.52
N THR A 36 11.35 14.92 30.82
CA THR A 36 10.83 14.42 32.10
C THR A 36 10.37 12.96 32.03
N VAL A 37 9.33 12.68 31.25
CA VAL A 37 8.63 11.38 31.25
C VAL A 37 9.30 10.37 30.32
N PHE A 38 9.74 10.80 29.16
CA PHE A 38 10.30 9.93 28.13
C PHE A 38 11.52 9.13 28.60
N PRO A 39 12.56 9.72 29.23
CA PRO A 39 13.74 8.96 29.64
C PRO A 39 13.40 7.89 30.66
N VAL A 40 12.54 8.22 31.64
CA VAL A 40 12.08 7.29 32.68
C VAL A 40 11.31 6.14 32.05
N ARG A 41 10.35 6.43 31.16
CA ARG A 41 9.56 5.37 30.49
C ARG A 41 10.42 4.51 29.58
N LEU A 42 11.33 5.11 28.82
CA LEU A 42 12.23 4.37 27.94
C LEU A 42 13.11 3.42 28.76
N LEU A 43 13.64 3.87 29.89
CA LEU A 43 14.40 3.04 30.82
C LEU A 43 13.55 1.87 31.33
N LEU A 44 12.37 2.15 31.89
CA LEU A 44 11.47 1.12 32.43
C LEU A 44 11.06 0.08 31.36
N VAL A 45 10.65 0.54 30.17
CA VAL A 45 10.28 -0.35 29.06
C VAL A 45 11.47 -1.20 28.64
N SER A 46 12.67 -0.61 28.53
CA SER A 46 13.88 -1.34 28.14
C SER A 46 14.29 -2.37 29.20
N THR A 47 14.22 -2.02 30.49
CA THR A 47 14.51 -2.94 31.60
C THR A 47 13.52 -4.11 31.62
N LEU A 48 12.22 -3.86 31.46
CA LEU A 48 11.21 -4.92 31.42
C LEU A 48 11.36 -5.81 30.18
N MET A 49 11.77 -5.25 29.05
CA MET A 49 12.08 -6.01 27.84
C MET A 49 13.28 -6.95 28.05
N LEU A 50 14.36 -6.44 28.64
CA LEU A 50 15.55 -7.23 28.99
C LEU A 50 15.23 -8.31 30.04
N LEU A 51 14.33 -8.01 30.98
CA LEU A 51 13.84 -8.97 31.96
C LEU A 51 13.01 -10.08 31.31
N ALA A 52 12.19 -9.77 30.31
CA ALA A 52 11.39 -10.77 29.59
C ALA A 52 12.24 -11.72 28.73
N TRP A 53 13.38 -11.24 28.23
CA TRP A 53 14.26 -11.99 27.35
C TRP A 53 14.70 -13.38 27.87
N PRO A 54 15.27 -13.54 29.09
CA PRO A 54 15.69 -14.85 29.58
C PRO A 54 14.52 -15.83 29.72
N PHE A 55 13.32 -15.36 30.09
CA PHE A 55 12.13 -16.21 30.14
C PHE A 55 11.73 -16.69 28.73
N ALA A 56 11.72 -15.79 27.75
CA ALA A 56 11.41 -16.17 26.37
C ALA A 56 12.47 -17.11 25.79
N PHE A 57 13.76 -16.85 26.06
CA PHE A 57 14.87 -17.68 25.63
C PHE A 57 14.76 -19.09 26.21
N THR A 58 14.60 -19.21 27.53
CA THR A 58 14.49 -20.51 28.22
C THR A 58 13.27 -21.31 27.77
N ALA A 59 12.12 -20.66 27.55
CA ALA A 59 10.93 -21.35 27.06
C ALA A 59 10.99 -21.70 25.57
N ALA A 60 11.83 -21.03 24.78
CA ALA A 60 12.10 -21.37 23.38
C ALA A 60 13.10 -22.53 23.22
N LEU A 61 13.98 -22.78 24.20
CA LEU A 61 14.92 -23.90 24.17
C LEU A 61 14.19 -25.24 24.06
N GLY A 62 14.62 -26.04 23.08
CA GLY A 62 14.10 -27.39 22.83
C GLY A 62 12.67 -27.42 22.27
N ARG A 63 12.17 -26.31 21.69
CA ARG A 63 10.92 -26.32 20.90
C ARG A 63 11.22 -26.68 19.45
N SER A 64 10.48 -27.65 18.92
CA SER A 64 10.38 -27.91 17.48
C SER A 64 9.54 -26.83 16.79
N ASP A 65 9.98 -26.37 15.64
CA ASP A 65 9.22 -25.45 14.78
C ASP A 65 8.03 -26.15 14.10
N PHE A 66 8.06 -27.48 14.00
CA PHE A 66 7.11 -28.29 13.24
C PHE A 66 6.10 -29.07 14.08
N VAL A 67 6.44 -29.34 15.35
CA VAL A 67 5.65 -30.18 16.26
C VAL A 67 5.30 -29.41 17.54
N ILE A 68 4.09 -29.63 18.05
CA ILE A 68 3.71 -29.12 19.38
C ILE A 68 4.09 -30.16 20.40
N GLU A 69 4.98 -29.79 21.30
CA GLU A 69 5.23 -30.59 22.49
C GLU A 69 4.14 -30.31 23.54
N PRO A 70 3.71 -31.31 24.32
CA PRO A 70 2.85 -31.08 25.47
C PRO A 70 3.52 -30.07 26.40
N GLN A 71 2.84 -28.94 26.63
CA GLN A 71 3.32 -27.82 27.44
C GLN A 71 3.51 -28.26 28.91
N PRO A 72 4.76 -28.40 29.41
CA PRO A 72 5.02 -28.70 30.81
C PRO A 72 4.56 -27.54 31.69
N TRP A 73 4.30 -27.83 32.97
CA TRP A 73 3.84 -26.83 33.94
C TRP A 73 4.79 -25.61 34.05
N TRP A 74 6.11 -25.82 33.96
CA TRP A 74 7.10 -24.74 34.03
C TRP A 74 7.01 -23.78 32.83
N ARG A 75 6.69 -24.28 31.64
CA ARG A 75 6.47 -23.43 30.45
C ARG A 75 5.18 -22.62 30.62
N ARG A 76 4.09 -23.22 31.12
CA ARG A 76 2.87 -22.47 31.46
C ARG A 76 3.11 -21.36 32.49
N PHE A 77 3.97 -21.62 33.47
CA PHE A 77 4.40 -20.62 34.44
C PHE A 77 5.20 -19.49 33.76
N ILE A 78 6.12 -19.82 32.87
CA ILE A 78 6.83 -18.81 32.06
C ILE A 78 5.86 -17.99 31.20
N ASP A 79 4.87 -18.62 30.56
CA ASP A 79 3.84 -17.94 29.78
C ASP A 79 3.10 -16.90 30.65
N LEU A 80 2.78 -17.24 31.89
CA LEU A 80 2.16 -16.31 32.85
C LEU A 80 3.09 -15.16 33.22
N CYS A 81 4.34 -15.45 33.59
CA CYS A 81 5.35 -14.45 33.91
C CYS A 81 5.57 -13.47 32.75
N LEU A 82 5.70 -13.99 31.53
CA LEU A 82 5.82 -13.18 30.32
C LEU A 82 4.60 -12.30 30.10
N ARG A 83 3.37 -12.83 30.23
CA ARG A 83 2.15 -12.00 30.11
C ARG A 83 2.15 -10.84 31.12
N VAL A 84 2.55 -11.10 32.36
CA VAL A 84 2.62 -10.06 33.41
C VAL A 84 3.70 -9.03 33.09
N ILE A 85 4.91 -9.45 32.72
CA ILE A 85 6.01 -8.56 32.35
C ILE A 85 5.63 -7.71 31.13
N MET A 86 5.05 -8.31 30.09
CA MET A 86 4.61 -7.60 28.89
C MET A 86 3.49 -6.60 29.22
N ARG A 87 2.53 -6.97 30.06
CA ARG A 87 1.47 -6.04 30.50
C ARG A 87 2.03 -4.86 31.28
N ALA A 88 3.00 -5.10 32.17
CA ALA A 88 3.71 -4.06 32.91
C ALA A 88 4.51 -3.15 31.97
N MET A 89 5.19 -3.73 30.98
CA MET A 89 5.93 -2.98 29.96
C MET A 89 5.01 -2.03 29.18
N TRP A 90 3.85 -2.51 28.72
CA TRP A 90 2.87 -1.66 28.03
C TRP A 90 2.29 -0.58 28.95
N PHE A 91 2.07 -0.90 30.23
CA PHE A 91 1.64 0.08 31.23
C PHE A 91 2.69 1.20 31.38
N CYS A 92 3.97 0.86 31.57
CA CYS A 92 5.06 1.84 31.61
C CYS A 92 5.19 2.63 30.31
N GLY A 93 4.85 2.04 29.17
CA GLY A 93 4.79 2.70 27.87
C GLY A 93 3.60 3.66 27.67
N GLY A 94 2.73 3.83 28.67
CA GLY A 94 1.58 4.75 28.63
C GLY A 94 0.25 4.11 28.21
N PHE A 95 0.23 2.82 27.87
CA PHE A 95 -0.99 2.05 27.60
C PHE A 95 -1.60 1.54 28.90
N HIS A 96 -2.03 2.49 29.73
CA HIS A 96 -2.58 2.19 31.06
C HIS A 96 -3.90 1.45 30.96
N TRP A 97 -4.76 1.87 30.02
CA TRP A 97 -6.12 1.38 29.85
C TRP A 97 -6.28 0.80 28.45
N ILE A 98 -6.43 -0.52 28.41
CA ILE A 98 -6.72 -1.29 27.19
C ILE A 98 -8.12 -1.84 27.38
N LYS A 99 -9.10 -1.26 26.69
CA LYS A 99 -10.50 -1.67 26.79
C LYS A 99 -10.72 -2.87 25.88
N VAL A 100 -11.16 -3.99 26.45
CA VAL A 100 -11.52 -5.18 25.68
C VAL A 100 -13.04 -5.27 25.60
N LYS A 101 -13.57 -5.38 24.38
CA LYS A 101 -14.99 -5.60 24.09
C LYS A 101 -15.18 -6.94 23.41
N GLY A 102 -16.29 -7.62 23.71
CA GLY A 102 -16.56 -8.97 23.21
C GLY A 102 -15.66 -10.03 23.83
N GLU A 103 -15.85 -11.27 23.39
CA GLU A 103 -15.11 -12.42 23.90
C GLU A 103 -14.31 -13.08 22.79
N ARG A 104 -13.07 -13.46 23.11
CA ARG A 104 -12.21 -14.19 22.19
C ARG A 104 -12.66 -15.65 22.12
N ALA A 105 -12.96 -16.12 20.92
CA ALA A 105 -13.30 -17.51 20.66
C ALA A 105 -12.11 -18.45 20.97
N ALA A 106 -12.40 -19.70 21.30
CA ALA A 106 -11.38 -20.70 21.56
C ALA A 106 -10.63 -21.09 20.27
N ALA A 107 -9.38 -21.54 20.40
CA ALA A 107 -8.55 -21.97 19.27
C ALA A 107 -9.14 -23.15 18.48
N SER A 108 -9.90 -24.02 19.16
CA SER A 108 -10.58 -25.17 18.57
C SER A 108 -11.77 -24.79 17.71
N GLU A 109 -12.43 -23.67 18.00
CA GLU A 109 -13.58 -23.17 17.25
C GLU A 109 -13.13 -22.23 16.13
N VAL A 110 -12.20 -21.33 16.45
CA VAL A 110 -11.66 -20.33 15.53
C VAL A 110 -10.13 -20.39 15.57
N PRO A 111 -9.48 -20.95 14.54
CA PRO A 111 -8.02 -21.00 14.49
C PRO A 111 -7.37 -19.66 14.13
N ILE A 112 -8.10 -18.74 13.49
CA ILE A 112 -7.55 -17.50 12.92
C ILE A 112 -8.30 -16.27 13.43
N LEU A 113 -7.56 -15.32 13.98
CA LEU A 113 -8.03 -13.98 14.34
C LEU A 113 -7.59 -12.99 13.24
N THR A 114 -8.54 -12.42 12.51
CA THR A 114 -8.24 -11.40 11.49
C THR A 114 -8.32 -10.02 12.10
N VAL A 115 -7.22 -9.26 12.12
CA VAL A 115 -7.11 -8.01 12.87
C VAL A 115 -6.96 -6.80 11.95
N ALA A 116 -7.73 -5.74 12.21
CA ALA A 116 -7.67 -4.49 11.45
C ALA A 116 -8.13 -3.29 12.29
N PRO A 117 -7.70 -2.05 11.99
CA PRO A 117 -6.68 -1.74 11.00
C PRO A 117 -5.28 -2.13 11.49
N HIS A 118 -4.41 -2.56 10.58
CA HIS A 118 -2.97 -2.66 10.83
C HIS A 118 -2.37 -1.27 10.66
N SER A 119 -1.87 -0.66 11.72
CA SER A 119 -1.47 0.74 11.68
C SER A 119 -0.28 1.10 12.56
N SER A 120 0.16 0.19 13.42
CA SER A 120 1.24 0.45 14.36
C SER A 120 2.02 -0.80 14.71
N TYR A 121 3.28 -0.63 15.11
CA TYR A 121 4.00 -1.71 15.80
C TYR A 121 3.42 -1.97 17.21
N PHE A 122 2.62 -1.04 17.76
CA PHE A 122 1.82 -1.27 18.97
C PHE A 122 0.64 -2.24 18.73
N ASP A 123 0.36 -2.64 17.49
CA ASP A 123 -0.57 -3.73 17.17
C ASP A 123 -0.07 -5.08 17.74
N ALA A 124 1.17 -5.15 18.25
CA ALA A 124 1.69 -6.26 19.03
C ALA A 124 1.07 -6.41 20.44
N ILE A 125 0.40 -5.37 20.97
CA ILE A 125 -0.28 -5.44 22.28
C ILE A 125 -1.26 -6.62 22.36
N PRO A 126 -2.28 -6.75 21.47
CA PRO A 126 -3.19 -7.89 21.49
C PRO A 126 -2.46 -9.24 21.34
N VAL A 127 -1.36 -9.29 20.58
CA VAL A 127 -0.52 -10.50 20.45
C VAL A 127 0.07 -10.91 21.79
N THR A 128 0.72 -9.98 22.50
CA THR A 128 1.37 -10.27 23.79
C THR A 128 0.38 -10.60 24.91
N MET A 129 -0.85 -10.08 24.84
CA MET A 129 -1.92 -10.41 25.80
C MET A 129 -2.46 -11.82 25.58
N THR A 130 -2.61 -12.21 24.32
CA THR A 130 -3.23 -13.48 23.92
C THR A 130 -2.24 -14.64 23.82
N MET A 131 -0.95 -14.34 23.58
CA MET A 131 0.09 -15.28 23.15
C MET A 131 -0.25 -15.99 21.82
N CYS A 132 -0.99 -15.31 20.94
CA CYS A 132 -1.27 -15.81 19.60
C CYS A 132 0.01 -15.88 18.75
N SER A 133 0.04 -16.84 17.82
CA SER A 133 1.01 -16.85 16.74
C SER A 133 0.73 -15.70 15.78
N ILE A 134 1.75 -15.21 15.07
CA ILE A 134 1.61 -14.14 14.07
C ILE A 134 2.26 -14.54 12.76
N VAL A 135 1.83 -13.91 11.68
CA VAL A 135 2.56 -13.94 10.40
C VAL A 135 3.51 -12.75 10.36
N THR A 136 4.82 -13.00 10.35
CA THR A 136 5.84 -11.94 10.39
C THR A 136 6.95 -12.15 9.36
N LYS A 137 7.69 -11.07 9.07
CA LYS A 137 8.84 -11.17 8.17
C LYS A 137 9.98 -11.91 8.86
N LEU A 138 10.74 -12.70 8.10
CA LEU A 138 11.90 -13.42 8.63
C LEU A 138 12.95 -12.48 9.25
N GLU A 139 13.13 -11.27 8.69
CA GLU A 139 14.08 -10.29 9.22
C GLU A 139 13.73 -9.83 10.65
N SER A 140 12.49 -9.99 11.10
CA SER A 140 12.11 -9.66 12.47
C SER A 140 12.79 -10.57 13.50
N LYS A 141 13.29 -11.76 13.10
CA LYS A 141 14.06 -12.67 13.95
C LYS A 141 15.44 -12.12 14.32
N SER A 142 16.03 -11.25 13.50
CA SER A 142 17.37 -10.71 13.74
C SER A 142 17.39 -9.46 14.62
N ILE A 143 16.23 -8.97 15.08
CA ILE A 143 16.16 -7.84 16.01
C ILE A 143 16.68 -8.31 17.39
N PRO A 144 17.74 -7.70 17.95
CA PRO A 144 18.27 -8.08 19.26
C PRO A 144 17.17 -8.03 20.32
N VAL A 145 17.14 -9.03 21.21
CA VAL A 145 16.12 -9.24 22.25
C VAL A 145 14.72 -9.55 21.68
N TRP A 146 14.22 -8.71 20.80
CA TRP A 146 12.86 -8.79 20.27
C TRP A 146 12.62 -10.02 19.40
N GLY A 147 13.63 -10.43 18.62
CA GLY A 147 13.58 -11.63 17.80
C GLY A 147 13.37 -12.91 18.60
N THR A 148 13.90 -12.99 19.83
CA THR A 148 13.69 -14.14 20.74
C THR A 148 12.25 -14.20 21.24
N LEU A 149 11.67 -13.06 21.65
CA LEU A 149 10.26 -13.01 22.07
C LEU A 149 9.31 -13.31 20.91
N ILE A 150 9.63 -12.80 19.71
CA ILE A 150 8.88 -13.14 18.48
C ILE A 150 8.98 -14.63 18.18
N SER A 151 10.17 -15.24 18.29
CA SER A 151 10.33 -16.68 18.04
C SER A 151 9.56 -17.53 19.05
N TYR A 152 9.46 -17.07 20.30
CA TYR A 152 8.76 -17.78 21.36
C TYR A 152 7.26 -17.96 21.09
N ILE A 153 6.58 -17.00 20.43
CA ILE A 153 5.17 -17.12 20.02
C ILE A 153 4.95 -17.97 18.76
N ARG A 154 5.98 -18.69 18.28
CA ARG A 154 5.94 -19.60 17.12
C ARG A 154 5.33 -18.93 15.88
N PRO A 155 5.93 -17.86 15.35
CA PRO A 155 5.35 -17.13 14.24
C PRO A 155 5.45 -17.96 12.95
N VAL A 156 4.55 -17.69 12.00
CA VAL A 156 4.71 -18.16 10.62
C VAL A 156 5.55 -17.11 9.88
N PHE A 157 6.75 -17.48 9.47
CA PHE A 157 7.65 -16.57 8.76
C PHE A 157 7.33 -16.52 7.27
N VAL A 158 7.35 -15.30 6.69
CA VAL A 158 7.19 -15.08 5.25
C VAL A 158 8.36 -14.30 4.67
N PHE A 159 8.84 -14.74 3.49
CA PHE A 159 9.77 -14.00 2.65
C PHE A 159 8.96 -13.30 1.55
N ARG A 160 8.88 -11.97 1.61
CA ARG A 160 7.97 -11.21 0.72
C ARG A 160 8.47 -11.13 -0.73
N SER A 161 9.78 -11.26 -0.94
CA SER A 161 10.46 -11.20 -2.24
C SER A 161 10.46 -12.53 -3.00
N ASP A 162 10.01 -13.62 -2.38
CA ASP A 162 10.02 -14.97 -2.96
C ASP A 162 8.59 -15.49 -3.09
N GLN A 163 8.21 -15.91 -4.29
CA GLN A 163 6.90 -16.50 -4.56
C GLN A 163 6.72 -17.83 -3.84
N ASP A 164 7.78 -18.65 -3.77
CA ASP A 164 7.72 -19.97 -3.14
C ASP A 164 7.56 -19.85 -1.63
N SER A 165 8.19 -18.86 -1.00
CA SER A 165 7.98 -18.58 0.42
C SER A 165 6.54 -18.16 0.75
N ARG A 166 5.87 -17.39 -0.12
CA ARG A 166 4.44 -17.04 0.08
C ARG A 166 3.56 -18.28 0.04
N ARG A 167 3.83 -19.22 -0.86
CA ARG A 167 3.12 -20.50 -0.93
C ARG A 167 3.36 -21.34 0.33
N LYS A 168 4.61 -21.49 0.77
CA LYS A 168 4.96 -22.19 2.02
C LYS A 168 4.28 -21.58 3.25
N THR A 169 4.15 -20.25 3.28
CA THR A 169 3.44 -19.54 4.36
C THR A 169 1.97 -19.94 4.40
N VAL A 170 1.31 -19.99 3.25
CA VAL A 170 -0.10 -20.40 3.13
C VAL A 170 -0.26 -21.88 3.53
N GLU A 171 0.63 -22.76 3.08
CA GLU A 171 0.63 -24.17 3.44
C GLU A 171 0.76 -24.36 4.97
N GLU A 172 1.63 -23.58 5.62
CA GLU A 172 1.80 -23.62 7.08
C GLU A 172 0.59 -23.05 7.84
N ILE A 173 -0.02 -21.98 7.33
CA ILE A 173 -1.28 -21.45 7.89
C ILE A 173 -2.38 -22.51 7.80
N ASN A 174 -2.55 -23.14 6.63
CA ASN A 174 -3.53 -24.22 6.44
C ASN A 174 -3.30 -25.38 7.42
N ARG A 175 -2.05 -25.86 7.51
CA ARG A 175 -1.68 -26.97 8.40
C ARG A 175 -2.01 -26.68 9.86
N ARG A 176 -1.65 -25.49 10.35
CA ARG A 176 -1.90 -25.09 11.75
C ARG A 176 -3.38 -24.83 12.01
N ALA A 177 -4.08 -24.19 11.08
CA ALA A 177 -5.49 -23.88 11.26
C ALA A 177 -6.38 -25.13 11.29
N GLN A 178 -5.99 -26.20 10.59
CA GLN A 178 -6.70 -27.48 10.57
C GLN A 178 -6.37 -28.40 11.76
N SER A 179 -5.53 -27.97 12.69
CA SER A 179 -5.10 -28.80 13.83
C SER A 179 -6.12 -28.96 14.96
N GLY A 180 -7.36 -28.49 14.78
CA GLY A 180 -8.41 -28.64 15.80
C GLY A 180 -8.13 -27.92 17.12
N GLY A 181 -7.26 -26.90 17.12
CA GLY A 181 -6.89 -26.13 18.31
C GLY A 181 -5.66 -26.63 19.07
N GLU A 182 -4.94 -27.62 18.53
CA GLU A 182 -3.63 -27.99 19.08
C GLU A 182 -2.64 -26.83 18.95
N TRP A 183 -2.62 -26.15 17.79
CA TRP A 183 -1.79 -24.96 17.56
C TRP A 183 -2.39 -23.69 18.19
N PRO A 184 -1.55 -22.77 18.69
CA PRO A 184 -2.01 -21.45 19.08
C PRO A 184 -2.75 -20.74 17.93
N GLN A 185 -3.81 -20.01 18.27
CA GLN A 185 -4.52 -19.16 17.30
C GLN A 185 -3.56 -18.25 16.56
N ILE A 186 -3.78 -18.12 15.25
CA ILE A 186 -2.96 -17.28 14.37
C ILE A 186 -3.64 -15.92 14.23
N MET A 187 -2.97 -14.87 14.67
CA MET A 187 -3.39 -13.49 14.48
C MET A 187 -2.79 -12.97 13.17
N ILE A 188 -3.66 -12.63 12.22
CA ILE A 188 -3.26 -12.16 10.89
C ILE A 188 -3.84 -10.78 10.64
N PHE A 189 -2.99 -9.86 10.20
CA PHE A 189 -3.41 -8.56 9.68
C PHE A 189 -3.55 -8.66 8.15
N PRO A 190 -4.77 -8.86 7.62
CA PRO A 190 -4.96 -9.16 6.21
C PRO A 190 -4.60 -8.00 5.27
N GLU A 191 -4.47 -6.77 5.77
CA GLU A 191 -3.88 -5.63 5.03
C GLU A 191 -2.44 -5.93 4.56
N GLY A 192 -1.68 -6.72 5.33
CA GLY A 192 -0.29 -7.08 5.05
C GLY A 192 0.73 -5.93 5.14
N THR A 193 0.28 -4.75 5.56
CA THR A 193 1.10 -3.54 5.77
C THR A 193 0.40 -2.59 6.74
N CYS A 194 1.14 -1.65 7.32
CA CYS A 194 0.58 -0.63 8.19
C CYS A 194 0.04 0.57 7.39
N THR A 195 -1.16 1.02 7.72
CA THR A 195 -1.86 2.17 7.14
C THR A 195 -2.17 3.23 8.21
N ASN A 196 -2.64 4.42 7.80
CA ASN A 196 -2.97 5.52 8.72
C ASN A 196 -4.40 5.47 9.28
N ARG A 197 -5.13 4.37 9.07
CA ARG A 197 -6.53 4.19 9.50
C ARG A 197 -7.53 5.16 8.86
N SER A 198 -7.20 5.82 7.74
CA SER A 198 -8.17 6.64 7.00
C SER A 198 -9.24 5.81 6.28
N GLY A 199 -8.98 4.52 6.07
CA GLY A 199 -9.86 3.54 5.44
C GLY A 199 -9.21 2.16 5.46
N LEU A 200 -9.99 1.10 5.22
CA LEU A 200 -9.44 -0.25 5.08
C LEU A 200 -9.05 -0.51 3.62
N ILE A 201 -7.78 -0.85 3.41
CA ILE A 201 -7.25 -1.30 2.11
C ILE A 201 -7.71 -2.73 1.80
N LEU A 202 -7.43 -3.20 0.59
CA LEU A 202 -7.75 -4.56 0.17
C LEU A 202 -7.06 -5.59 1.08
N PHE A 203 -7.86 -6.57 1.52
CA PHE A 203 -7.37 -7.68 2.32
C PHE A 203 -6.75 -8.74 1.42
N LYS A 204 -5.57 -9.23 1.80
CA LYS A 204 -4.93 -10.37 1.16
C LYS A 204 -5.67 -11.65 1.52
N ALA A 205 -5.88 -12.50 0.51
CA ALA A 205 -6.63 -13.74 0.66
C ALA A 205 -5.94 -14.80 1.57
N GLY A 206 -4.65 -14.66 1.88
CA GLY A 206 -3.86 -15.69 2.56
C GLY A 206 -4.44 -16.20 3.89
N ALA A 207 -5.08 -15.33 4.67
CA ALA A 207 -5.74 -15.71 5.93
C ALA A 207 -7.03 -16.52 5.73
N PHE A 208 -7.60 -16.47 4.53
CA PHE A 208 -8.94 -16.97 4.19
C PHE A 208 -8.88 -18.24 3.32
N ILE A 209 -7.70 -18.59 2.79
CA ILE A 209 -7.47 -19.82 2.02
C ILE A 209 -7.86 -21.10 2.78
N PRO A 210 -7.68 -21.23 4.11
CA PRO A 210 -8.12 -22.44 4.82
C PRO A 210 -9.61 -22.74 4.73
N GLY A 211 -10.46 -21.75 4.41
CA GLY A 211 -11.92 -21.92 4.35
C GLY A 211 -12.58 -22.24 5.71
N LEU A 212 -11.89 -21.91 6.81
CA LEU A 212 -12.34 -22.12 8.18
C LEU A 212 -12.95 -20.83 8.78
N PRO A 213 -13.76 -20.93 9.86
CA PRO A 213 -14.25 -19.77 10.57
C PRO A 213 -13.11 -18.85 11.03
N VAL A 214 -13.33 -17.54 10.93
CA VAL A 214 -12.42 -16.52 11.44
C VAL A 214 -13.13 -15.65 12.46
N GLN A 215 -12.40 -15.10 13.41
CA GLN A 215 -12.95 -14.08 14.30
C GLN A 215 -12.31 -12.72 13.97
N PRO A 216 -13.10 -11.78 13.42
CA PRO A 216 -12.61 -10.44 13.17
C PRO A 216 -12.38 -9.68 14.48
N VAL A 217 -11.22 -9.02 14.59
CA VAL A 217 -10.83 -8.22 15.75
C VAL A 217 -10.53 -6.81 15.27
N VAL A 218 -11.21 -5.82 15.82
CA VAL A 218 -11.02 -4.43 15.43
C VAL A 218 -10.24 -3.65 16.50
N LEU A 219 -9.24 -2.89 16.06
CA LEU A 219 -8.38 -2.09 16.92
C LEU A 219 -8.71 -0.60 16.78
N ARG A 220 -8.85 0.11 17.91
CA ARG A 220 -9.01 1.57 17.92
C ARG A 220 -7.96 2.23 18.80
N TYR A 221 -7.22 3.16 18.21
CA TYR A 221 -6.33 4.08 18.92
C TYR A 221 -7.07 5.41 19.08
N LEU A 222 -7.43 5.75 20.33
CA LEU A 222 -8.31 6.89 20.63
C LEU A 222 -7.50 8.14 21.02
N ASN A 223 -6.23 8.19 20.61
CA ASN A 223 -5.33 9.31 20.88
C ASN A 223 -5.81 10.58 20.15
N LYS A 224 -5.88 11.71 20.87
CA LYS A 224 -6.13 13.03 20.26
C LYS A 224 -5.05 13.41 19.24
N LEU A 225 -3.79 13.20 19.62
CA LEU A 225 -2.63 13.33 18.75
C LEU A 225 -2.20 11.93 18.33
N ASP A 226 -2.28 11.63 17.04
CA ASP A 226 -1.98 10.30 16.50
C ASP A 226 -0.47 10.01 16.44
N THR A 227 0.11 9.72 17.59
CA THR A 227 1.54 9.41 17.73
C THR A 227 1.89 7.95 17.47
N VAL A 228 0.90 7.09 17.21
CA VAL A 228 1.09 5.63 17.10
C VAL A 228 1.15 5.13 15.67
N THR A 229 0.55 5.86 14.72
CA THR A 229 0.53 5.48 13.30
C THR A 229 1.93 5.42 12.70
N TRP A 230 2.26 4.27 12.15
CA TRP A 230 3.46 4.03 11.37
C TRP A 230 3.09 3.66 9.95
N THR A 231 3.41 4.53 8.98
CA THR A 231 3.18 4.26 7.56
C THR A 231 4.48 4.36 6.77
N TRP A 232 4.42 3.94 5.50
CA TRP A 232 5.56 3.98 4.59
C TRP A 232 6.11 5.39 4.41
N GLN A 233 5.23 6.36 4.15
CA GLN A 233 5.58 7.78 4.10
C GLN A 233 5.10 8.47 5.38
N GLY A 234 5.75 8.13 6.48
CA GLY A 234 5.46 8.67 7.80
C GLY A 234 6.73 8.88 8.64
N PRO A 235 6.58 9.32 9.89
CA PRO A 235 7.71 9.40 10.81
C PRO A 235 8.37 8.03 11.01
N ALA A 236 9.70 8.02 11.14
CA ALA A 236 10.44 6.80 11.43
C ALA A 236 9.99 6.14 12.75
N ALA A 237 10.20 4.83 12.89
CA ALA A 237 9.75 4.05 14.05
C ALA A 237 10.19 4.67 15.39
N PHE A 238 11.45 5.10 15.50
CA PHE A 238 11.96 5.77 16.70
C PHE A 238 11.21 7.06 17.03
N LYS A 239 10.85 7.87 16.02
CA LYS A 239 10.08 9.10 16.23
C LYS A 239 8.66 8.80 16.73
N ILE A 240 7.99 7.79 16.18
CA ILE A 240 6.68 7.33 16.69
C ILE A 240 6.81 6.83 18.14
N LEU A 241 7.90 6.10 18.44
CA LEU A 241 8.12 5.54 19.78
C LEU A 241 8.32 6.65 20.80
N TRP A 242 9.22 7.58 20.50
CA TRP A 242 9.46 8.78 21.29
C TRP A 242 8.18 9.57 21.55
N LEU A 243 7.44 9.89 20.48
CA LEU A 243 6.21 10.68 20.60
C LEU A 243 5.11 9.98 21.39
N THR A 244 4.98 8.65 21.25
CA THR A 244 4.02 7.84 22.01
C THR A 244 4.38 7.75 23.48
N LEU A 245 5.67 7.57 23.80
CA LEU A 245 6.15 7.56 25.18
C LEU A 245 6.03 8.94 25.85
N CYS A 246 6.08 10.03 25.07
CA CYS A 246 5.80 11.39 25.53
C CYS A 246 4.29 11.65 25.79
N GLN A 247 3.38 10.79 25.35
CA GLN A 247 1.95 11.00 25.63
C GLN A 247 1.64 10.62 27.08
N PRO A 248 0.88 11.43 27.83
CA PRO A 248 0.55 11.09 29.22
C PRO A 248 -0.19 9.74 29.31
N HIS A 249 -1.09 9.47 28.37
CA HIS A 249 -1.83 8.23 28.27
C HIS A 249 -2.16 7.92 26.80
N ASN A 250 -2.07 6.64 26.45
CA ASN A 250 -2.39 6.08 25.14
C ASN A 250 -3.61 5.14 25.26
N PRO A 251 -4.84 5.62 25.02
CA PRO A 251 -6.03 4.79 25.09
C PRO A 251 -6.13 3.86 23.87
N MET A 252 -6.34 2.58 24.13
CA MET A 252 -6.53 1.55 23.10
C MET A 252 -7.77 0.73 23.39
N GLU A 253 -8.52 0.40 22.34
CA GLU A 253 -9.65 -0.53 22.39
C GLU A 253 -9.38 -1.72 21.47
N ILE A 254 -9.66 -2.92 21.98
CA ILE A 254 -9.65 -4.18 21.26
C ILE A 254 -11.08 -4.70 21.31
N GLU A 255 -11.72 -4.87 20.15
CA GLU A 255 -13.07 -5.41 20.07
C GLU A 255 -13.08 -6.70 19.25
N TYR A 256 -13.46 -7.79 19.91
CA TYR A 256 -13.72 -9.08 19.29
C TYR A 256 -15.13 -9.08 18.71
N LEU A 257 -15.23 -9.14 17.38
CA LEU A 257 -16.51 -9.24 16.68
C LEU A 257 -17.04 -10.68 16.74
N PRO A 258 -18.34 -10.90 16.42
CA PRO A 258 -18.89 -12.24 16.29
C PRO A 258 -18.10 -13.09 15.28
N ILE A 259 -18.08 -14.41 15.52
CA ILE A 259 -17.41 -15.37 14.65
C ILE A 259 -18.02 -15.30 13.25
N TYR A 260 -17.16 -15.20 12.24
CA TYR A 260 -17.56 -15.22 10.84
C TYR A 260 -17.31 -16.61 10.26
N THR A 261 -18.38 -17.31 9.90
CA THR A 261 -18.32 -18.62 9.25
C THR A 261 -18.49 -18.45 7.74
N PRO A 262 -17.53 -18.88 6.91
CA PRO A 262 -17.61 -18.69 5.47
C PRO A 262 -18.71 -19.54 4.83
N SER A 263 -19.40 -18.97 3.84
CA SER A 263 -20.34 -19.68 2.96
C SER A 263 -19.61 -20.70 2.06
N LYS A 264 -20.35 -21.55 1.34
CA LYS A 264 -19.74 -22.47 0.35
C LYS A 264 -18.98 -21.71 -0.74
N GLU A 265 -19.56 -20.62 -1.25
CA GLU A 265 -18.95 -19.75 -2.26
C GLU A 265 -17.67 -19.08 -1.74
N GLU A 266 -17.66 -18.65 -0.47
CA GLU A 266 -16.49 -18.03 0.15
C GLU A 266 -15.34 -19.02 0.41
N LYS A 267 -15.66 -20.29 0.66
CA LYS A 267 -14.66 -21.36 0.76
C LYS A 267 -13.97 -21.64 -0.56
N GLU A 268 -14.72 -21.56 -1.67
CA GLU A 268 -14.19 -21.72 -3.03
C GLU A 268 -13.46 -20.45 -3.52
N ASN A 269 -13.85 -19.28 -3.01
CA ASN A 269 -13.27 -17.98 -3.36
C ASN A 269 -12.72 -17.22 -2.13
N PRO A 270 -11.46 -17.47 -1.73
CA PRO A 270 -10.82 -16.80 -0.60
C PRO A 270 -10.76 -15.27 -0.74
N ALA A 271 -10.76 -14.72 -1.96
CA ALA A 271 -10.77 -13.27 -2.17
C ALA A 271 -12.14 -12.66 -1.86
N LEU A 272 -13.23 -13.37 -2.20
CA LEU A 272 -14.59 -12.99 -1.81
C LEU A 272 -14.72 -13.02 -0.28
N PHE A 273 -14.25 -14.09 0.36
CA PHE A 273 -14.25 -14.22 1.82
C PHE A 273 -13.50 -13.05 2.47
N ALA A 274 -12.28 -12.76 2.01
CA ALA A 274 -11.48 -11.63 2.49
C ALA A 274 -12.23 -10.28 2.36
N ASN A 275 -12.91 -10.07 1.23
CA ASN A 275 -13.64 -8.83 0.97
C ASN A 275 -14.89 -8.69 1.85
N ASN A 276 -15.61 -9.77 2.13
CA ASN A 276 -16.79 -9.72 2.98
C ASN A 276 -16.42 -9.49 4.45
N VAL A 277 -15.37 -10.15 4.94
CA VAL A 277 -14.81 -9.86 6.27
C VAL A 277 -14.30 -8.43 6.35
N ARG A 278 -13.63 -7.91 5.31
CA ARG A 278 -13.22 -6.50 5.22
C ARG A 278 -14.41 -5.55 5.36
N LYS A 279 -15.52 -5.79 4.64
CA LYS A 279 -16.75 -4.98 4.73
C LYS A 279 -17.34 -5.01 6.14
N LEU A 280 -17.39 -6.17 6.77
CA LEU A 280 -17.86 -6.33 8.15
C LEU A 280 -17.01 -5.50 9.13
N MET A 281 -15.68 -5.62 9.04
CA MET A 281 -14.76 -4.86 9.90
C MET A 281 -14.83 -3.35 9.64
N ALA A 282 -14.93 -2.94 8.37
CA ALA A 282 -15.08 -1.53 8.00
C ALA A 282 -16.36 -0.92 8.60
N LYS A 283 -17.47 -1.66 8.57
CA LYS A 283 -18.73 -1.25 9.20
C LYS A 283 -18.58 -1.10 10.71
N ALA A 284 -17.93 -2.04 11.39
CA ALA A 284 -17.71 -1.97 12.83
C ALA A 284 -16.75 -0.82 13.23
N LEU A 285 -15.78 -0.50 12.38
CA LEU A 285 -14.82 0.59 12.58
C LEU A 285 -15.34 1.96 12.14
N GLU A 286 -16.47 2.00 11.41
CA GLU A 286 -16.99 3.21 10.74
C GLU A 286 -15.96 3.84 9.79
N LEU A 287 -15.19 2.99 9.10
CA LEU A 287 -14.17 3.42 8.15
C LEU A 287 -14.60 3.17 6.71
N PRO A 288 -14.23 4.05 5.76
CA PRO A 288 -14.47 3.81 4.35
C PRO A 288 -13.60 2.65 3.84
N LEU A 289 -14.08 1.99 2.80
CA LEU A 289 -13.31 1.02 2.04
C LEU A 289 -12.49 1.73 0.97
N THR A 290 -11.27 1.23 0.74
CA THR A 290 -10.42 1.67 -0.37
C THR A 290 -10.01 0.46 -1.18
N ASP A 291 -10.04 0.57 -2.50
CA ASP A 291 -9.64 -0.52 -3.42
C ASP A 291 -8.13 -0.47 -3.73
N LEU A 292 -7.37 0.11 -2.81
CA LEU A 292 -5.92 0.16 -2.85
C LEU A 292 -5.37 -1.12 -2.23
N SER A 293 -4.30 -1.64 -2.82
CA SER A 293 -3.49 -2.72 -2.26
C SER A 293 -2.12 -2.20 -1.82
N PHE A 294 -1.37 -3.04 -1.12
CA PHE A 294 0.02 -2.74 -0.79
C PHE A 294 0.91 -2.57 -2.04
N ASP A 295 0.60 -3.28 -3.13
CA ASP A 295 1.40 -3.26 -4.35
C ASP A 295 1.27 -1.92 -5.09
N ASP A 296 0.14 -1.25 -4.90
CA ASP A 296 -0.15 0.05 -5.48
C ASP A 296 0.64 1.20 -4.84
N ARG A 297 1.30 0.95 -3.70
CA ARG A 297 2.00 2.00 -2.92
C ARG A 297 3.03 2.77 -3.75
N GLU A 298 3.73 2.10 -4.66
CA GLU A 298 4.82 2.72 -5.43
C GLU A 298 4.27 3.69 -6.47
N ILE A 299 3.14 3.32 -7.10
CA ILE A 299 2.38 4.18 -8.01
C ILE A 299 1.82 5.39 -7.26
N ILE A 300 1.26 5.19 -6.07
CA ILE A 300 0.65 6.25 -5.26
C ILE A 300 1.69 7.21 -4.66
N LEU A 301 2.83 6.69 -4.22
CA LEU A 301 3.90 7.46 -3.58
C LEU A 301 4.90 8.05 -4.57
N ALA A 302 4.80 7.70 -5.85
CA ALA A 302 5.61 8.25 -6.91
C ALA A 302 5.63 9.78 -6.87
N ARG A 303 6.84 10.32 -6.97
CA ARG A 303 7.11 11.75 -7.07
C ARG A 303 7.90 11.99 -8.34
N GLY A 304 7.72 13.17 -8.91
CA GLY A 304 8.38 13.58 -10.13
C GLY A 304 7.61 14.72 -10.78
N PRO A 305 8.18 15.31 -11.84
CA PRO A 305 7.52 16.37 -12.60
C PRO A 305 6.22 15.85 -13.25
N LEU A 306 6.19 14.59 -13.68
CA LEU A 306 5.03 13.94 -14.30
C LEU A 306 4.38 12.95 -13.32
N ARG A 307 3.85 13.47 -12.22
CA ARG A 307 3.15 12.66 -11.21
C ARG A 307 1.77 12.24 -11.74
N ILE A 308 1.36 11.01 -11.44
CA ILE A 308 0.00 10.52 -11.74
C ILE A 308 -1.05 11.33 -10.96
N HIS A 309 -2.06 11.83 -11.67
CA HIS A 309 -3.14 12.67 -11.13
C HIS A 309 -4.41 11.88 -10.84
N ASP A 310 -4.87 11.05 -11.78
CA ASP A 310 -5.94 10.09 -11.52
C ASP A 310 -5.37 8.67 -11.54
N LEU A 311 -5.41 8.06 -10.35
CA LEU A 311 -4.86 6.74 -10.12
C LEU A 311 -5.84 5.64 -10.56
N SER A 312 -7.12 5.93 -10.74
CA SER A 312 -8.18 4.92 -10.87
C SER A 312 -7.91 3.98 -12.06
N SER A 313 -7.68 4.55 -13.24
CA SER A 313 -7.43 3.80 -14.48
C SER A 313 -6.11 3.03 -14.44
N LEU A 314 -5.05 3.64 -13.92
CA LEU A 314 -3.73 3.00 -13.83
C LEU A 314 -3.69 1.89 -12.77
N LEU A 315 -4.45 2.01 -11.69
CA LEU A 315 -4.59 0.97 -10.68
C LEU A 315 -5.38 -0.22 -11.19
N GLU A 316 -6.49 0.00 -11.89
CA GLU A 316 -7.25 -1.06 -12.54
C GLU A 316 -6.36 -1.80 -13.57
N PHE A 317 -5.66 -1.06 -14.42
CA PHE A 317 -4.69 -1.62 -15.34
C PHE A 317 -3.60 -2.43 -14.61
N HIS A 318 -3.02 -1.89 -13.53
CA HIS A 318 -2.00 -2.59 -12.73
C HIS A 318 -2.51 -3.92 -12.18
N GLN A 319 -3.74 -3.96 -11.66
CA GLN A 319 -4.37 -5.17 -11.13
C GLN A 319 -4.58 -6.24 -12.21
N LEU A 320 -5.04 -5.84 -13.40
CA LEU A 320 -5.23 -6.76 -14.52
C LEU A 320 -3.89 -7.32 -15.04
N VAL A 321 -2.87 -6.48 -15.18
CA VAL A 321 -1.52 -6.91 -15.58
C VAL A 321 -0.92 -7.89 -14.56
N CYS A 322 -1.18 -7.69 -13.27
CA CYS A 322 -0.77 -8.64 -12.22
C CYS A 322 -1.45 -10.00 -12.40
N ARG A 323 -2.75 -10.03 -12.73
CA ARG A 323 -3.52 -11.26 -12.96
C ARG A 323 -3.05 -12.02 -14.20
N LEU A 324 -2.56 -11.32 -15.22
CA LEU A 324 -1.94 -11.93 -16.40
C LEU A 324 -0.52 -12.49 -16.14
N GLY A 325 0.02 -12.37 -14.92
CA GLY A 325 1.34 -12.87 -14.58
C GLY A 325 2.49 -12.05 -15.16
N LEU A 326 2.22 -10.88 -15.75
CA LEU A 326 3.22 -10.09 -16.46
C LEU A 326 4.16 -9.30 -15.53
N ARG A 327 3.94 -9.36 -14.22
CA ARG A 327 4.72 -8.67 -13.17
C ARG A 327 6.02 -9.40 -12.76
N ALA A 328 6.13 -10.71 -12.97
CA ALA A 328 7.27 -11.48 -12.46
C ALA A 328 8.54 -11.23 -13.29
N GLY A 329 9.47 -10.43 -12.76
CA GLY A 329 10.87 -10.40 -13.21
C GLY A 329 11.17 -9.66 -14.52
N ARG A 330 10.29 -8.80 -15.03
CA ARG A 330 10.59 -8.01 -16.24
C ARG A 330 11.65 -6.97 -15.93
N THR A 331 12.86 -7.24 -16.40
CA THR A 331 13.97 -6.30 -16.45
C THR A 331 13.65 -5.15 -17.40
N ASP A 332 14.35 -4.03 -17.25
CA ASP A 332 14.21 -2.86 -18.13
C ASP A 332 14.36 -3.23 -19.62
N SER A 333 15.11 -4.29 -19.92
CA SER A 333 15.27 -4.87 -21.26
C SER A 333 13.99 -5.42 -21.88
N VAL A 334 13.06 -5.98 -21.10
CA VAL A 334 11.79 -6.49 -21.64
C VAL A 334 10.89 -5.34 -22.08
N LEU A 335 10.85 -4.26 -21.29
CA LEU A 335 10.11 -3.04 -21.67
C LEU A 335 10.69 -2.41 -22.94
N GLU A 336 12.02 -2.38 -23.06
CA GLU A 336 12.69 -1.88 -24.26
C GLU A 336 12.40 -2.72 -25.51
N GLU A 337 12.39 -4.05 -25.38
CA GLU A 337 12.04 -4.93 -26.50
C GLU A 337 10.57 -4.76 -26.93
N GLN A 338 9.65 -4.63 -25.98
CA GLN A 338 8.23 -4.38 -26.27
C GLN A 338 8.06 -3.02 -26.95
N ALA A 339 8.77 -1.98 -26.50
CA ALA A 339 8.76 -0.67 -27.14
C ALA A 339 9.32 -0.72 -28.57
N ARG A 340 10.40 -1.47 -28.80
CA ARG A 340 10.98 -1.68 -30.14
C ARG A 340 9.99 -2.38 -31.08
N ARG A 341 9.28 -3.41 -30.60
CA ARG A 341 8.25 -4.11 -31.38
C ARG A 341 7.05 -3.19 -31.65
N ALA A 342 6.61 -2.41 -30.67
CA ALA A 342 5.51 -1.45 -30.84
C ALA A 342 5.86 -0.34 -31.85
N ARG A 343 7.09 0.20 -31.84
CA ARG A 343 7.56 1.19 -32.82
C ARG A 343 7.44 0.67 -34.27
N LYS A 344 7.74 -0.61 -34.49
CA LYS A 344 7.66 -1.23 -35.84
C LYS A 344 6.25 -1.27 -36.40
N LEU A 345 5.22 -1.24 -35.55
CA LEU A 345 3.83 -1.22 -35.97
C LEU A 345 3.39 0.17 -36.45
N ARG A 346 4.20 1.23 -36.29
CA ARG A 346 3.96 2.59 -36.82
C ARG A 346 2.54 3.16 -36.57
N GLY A 347 1.91 2.77 -35.46
CA GLY A 347 0.55 3.20 -35.10
C GLY A 347 -0.59 2.34 -35.66
N ASP A 348 -0.28 1.22 -36.32
CA ASP A 348 -1.26 0.23 -36.74
C ASP A 348 -2.04 -0.28 -35.53
N ARG A 349 -3.36 -0.05 -35.53
CA ARG A 349 -4.22 -0.46 -34.43
C ARG A 349 -4.48 -1.95 -34.51
N GLN A 350 -4.41 -2.61 -33.36
CA GLN A 350 -4.34 -4.07 -33.25
C GLN A 350 -5.64 -4.61 -32.65
N SER A 351 -6.12 -5.72 -33.24
CA SER A 351 -7.25 -6.48 -32.70
C SER A 351 -6.89 -7.17 -31.38
N LEU A 352 -7.88 -7.79 -30.72
CA LEU A 352 -7.64 -8.56 -29.51
C LEU A 352 -6.69 -9.74 -29.77
N GLU A 353 -6.83 -10.40 -30.93
CA GLU A 353 -6.02 -11.53 -31.37
C GLU A 353 -4.57 -11.10 -31.61
N ASP A 354 -4.37 -9.99 -32.33
CA ASP A 354 -3.04 -9.46 -32.61
C ASP A 354 -2.34 -8.99 -31.32
N PHE A 355 -3.10 -8.39 -30.40
CA PHE A 355 -2.59 -8.00 -29.08
C PHE A 355 -2.19 -9.22 -28.24
N ALA A 356 -2.97 -10.30 -28.29
CA ALA A 356 -2.63 -11.57 -27.64
C ALA A 356 -1.33 -12.16 -28.20
N GLN A 357 -1.17 -12.15 -29.52
CA GLN A 357 0.05 -12.57 -30.20
C GLN A 357 1.23 -11.66 -29.85
N PHE A 358 1.03 -10.35 -29.75
CA PHE A 358 2.07 -9.41 -29.33
C PHE A 358 2.62 -9.77 -27.94
N LEU A 359 1.74 -10.12 -27.00
CA LEU A 359 2.13 -10.49 -25.63
C LEU A 359 2.58 -11.95 -25.47
N ASN A 360 2.44 -12.78 -26.51
CA ASN A 360 2.59 -14.24 -26.45
C ASN A 360 1.69 -14.86 -25.37
N LEU A 361 0.42 -14.43 -25.32
CA LEU A 361 -0.59 -14.92 -24.38
C LEU A 361 -1.80 -15.47 -25.12
N PRO A 362 -2.53 -16.44 -24.55
CA PRO A 362 -3.83 -16.83 -25.07
C PRO A 362 -4.87 -15.73 -24.82
N VAL A 363 -5.90 -15.68 -25.67
CA VAL A 363 -7.07 -14.83 -25.42
C VAL A 363 -7.81 -15.35 -24.19
N THR A 364 -7.95 -14.47 -23.20
CA THR A 364 -8.62 -14.75 -21.92
C THR A 364 -9.51 -13.58 -21.56
N ASP A 365 -10.47 -13.79 -20.65
CA ASP A 365 -11.33 -12.69 -20.14
C ASP A 365 -10.51 -11.55 -19.53
N THR A 366 -9.39 -11.88 -18.87
CA THR A 366 -8.50 -10.88 -18.27
C THR A 366 -7.76 -10.08 -19.34
N LEU A 367 -7.31 -10.74 -20.42
CA LEU A 367 -6.68 -10.04 -21.54
C LEU A 367 -7.66 -9.13 -22.27
N THR A 368 -8.91 -9.59 -22.44
CA THR A 368 -10.00 -8.81 -23.03
C THR A 368 -10.29 -7.56 -22.22
N GLN A 369 -10.31 -7.68 -20.88
CA GLN A 369 -10.44 -6.53 -19.98
C GLN A 369 -9.28 -5.53 -20.16
N VAL A 370 -8.04 -6.01 -20.24
CA VAL A 370 -6.88 -5.13 -20.50
C VAL A 370 -7.01 -4.41 -21.84
N HIS A 371 -7.36 -5.13 -22.90
CA HIS A 371 -7.53 -4.56 -24.24
C HIS A 371 -8.62 -3.48 -24.24
N SER A 372 -9.75 -3.73 -23.58
CA SER A 372 -10.86 -2.77 -23.48
C SER A 372 -10.50 -1.46 -22.78
N LEU A 373 -9.47 -1.42 -21.92
CA LEU A 373 -9.01 -0.18 -21.29
C LEU A 373 -8.35 0.79 -22.29
N PHE A 374 -7.83 0.27 -23.40
CA PHE A 374 -7.15 1.07 -24.43
C PHE A 374 -8.00 1.27 -25.70
N ASP A 375 -9.15 0.61 -25.80
CA ASP A 375 -10.10 0.80 -26.90
C ASP A 375 -10.95 2.07 -26.68
N GLN A 376 -10.33 3.22 -26.91
CA GLN A 376 -10.99 4.52 -26.75
C GLN A 376 -12.15 4.74 -27.74
N ARG A 377 -12.13 4.08 -28.90
CA ARG A 377 -13.12 4.28 -29.97
C ARG A 377 -14.25 3.26 -29.95
N GLY A 378 -14.13 2.19 -29.17
CA GLY A 378 -15.11 1.11 -29.12
C GLY A 378 -15.16 0.30 -30.43
N ASP A 379 -14.11 0.37 -31.24
CA ASP A 379 -14.03 -0.32 -32.53
C ASP A 379 -13.21 -1.62 -32.45
N GLY A 380 -12.84 -2.05 -31.24
CA GLY A 380 -12.13 -3.29 -30.99
C GLY A 380 -10.65 -3.23 -31.38
N GLN A 381 -10.09 -2.03 -31.61
CA GLN A 381 -8.69 -1.87 -31.98
C GLN A 381 -7.94 -0.94 -31.04
N ILE A 382 -6.68 -1.26 -30.72
CA ILE A 382 -5.86 -0.47 -29.80
C ILE A 382 -4.51 -0.12 -30.39
N ASP A 383 -3.96 1.03 -30.00
CA ASP A 383 -2.56 1.34 -30.24
C ASP A 383 -1.71 0.67 -29.14
N ILE A 384 -0.87 -0.28 -29.53
CA ILE A 384 -0.01 -1.02 -28.58
C ILE A 384 0.97 -0.08 -27.86
N ARG A 385 1.36 1.05 -28.47
CA ARG A 385 2.24 2.04 -27.82
C ARG A 385 1.62 2.56 -26.53
N HIS A 386 0.29 2.76 -26.50
CA HIS A 386 -0.44 3.16 -25.29
C HIS A 386 -0.30 2.13 -24.17
N TYR A 387 -0.46 0.85 -24.50
CA TYR A 387 -0.26 -0.24 -23.56
C TYR A 387 1.17 -0.26 -23.02
N VAL A 388 2.19 -0.09 -23.87
CA VAL A 388 3.60 -0.11 -23.44
C VAL A 388 3.92 1.08 -22.53
N ILE A 389 3.37 2.26 -22.81
CA ILE A 389 3.52 3.44 -21.94
C ILE A 389 2.87 3.17 -20.58
N ALA A 390 1.61 2.72 -20.55
CA ALA A 390 0.92 2.39 -19.32
C ALA A 390 1.68 1.32 -18.51
N LEU A 391 2.20 0.30 -19.20
CA LEU A 391 3.02 -0.74 -18.61
C LEU A 391 4.29 -0.15 -17.98
N SER A 392 5.01 0.71 -18.70
CA SER A 392 6.20 1.40 -18.18
C SER A 392 5.87 2.27 -16.96
N THR A 393 4.76 3.01 -16.99
CA THR A 393 4.29 3.85 -15.88
C THR A 393 4.05 3.04 -14.62
N VAL A 394 3.38 1.88 -14.71
CA VAL A 394 3.11 1.03 -13.53
C VAL A 394 4.32 0.21 -13.08
N HIS A 395 5.29 -0.08 -13.97
CA HIS A 395 6.52 -0.79 -13.62
C HIS A 395 7.60 0.14 -13.04
N ARG A 396 7.60 1.41 -13.47
CA ARG A 396 8.61 2.41 -13.10
C ARG A 396 7.98 3.70 -12.58
N PRO A 397 7.09 3.64 -11.58
CA PRO A 397 6.29 4.80 -11.18
C PRO A 397 7.15 5.98 -10.68
N SER A 398 8.31 5.72 -10.09
CA SER A 398 9.27 6.75 -9.66
C SER A 398 10.25 7.23 -10.74
N LYS A 399 10.24 6.62 -11.93
CA LYS A 399 11.11 7.00 -13.07
C LYS A 399 10.26 7.52 -14.23
N SER A 400 9.44 8.53 -13.97
CA SER A 400 8.53 9.10 -14.96
C SER A 400 9.27 9.61 -16.20
N MET A 401 10.46 10.21 -16.03
CA MET A 401 11.26 10.70 -17.17
C MET A 401 11.81 9.57 -18.05
N GLU A 402 12.18 8.42 -17.48
CA GLU A 402 12.56 7.23 -18.27
C GLU A 402 11.37 6.67 -19.06
N THR A 403 10.17 6.77 -18.50
CA THR A 403 8.93 6.39 -19.19
C THR A 403 8.62 7.37 -20.32
N LEU A 404 8.78 8.68 -20.10
CA LEU A 404 8.66 9.70 -21.14
C LEU A 404 9.66 9.44 -22.27
N LYS A 405 10.92 9.18 -21.94
CA LYS A 405 11.96 8.87 -22.93
C LYS A 405 11.64 7.61 -23.74
N LEU A 406 11.13 6.57 -23.08
CA LEU A 406 10.67 5.36 -23.76
C LEU A 406 9.51 5.64 -24.71
N ALA A 407 8.57 6.50 -24.30
CA ALA A 407 7.47 6.94 -25.14
C ALA A 407 7.98 7.70 -26.37
N PHE A 408 8.84 8.70 -26.21
CA PHE A 408 9.45 9.43 -27.33
C PHE A 408 10.13 8.48 -28.32
N LYS A 409 10.91 7.50 -27.85
CA LYS A 409 11.53 6.49 -28.73
C LYS A 409 10.54 5.68 -29.58
N MET A 410 9.27 5.57 -29.18
CA MET A 410 8.24 4.86 -29.95
C MET A 410 7.50 5.74 -30.96
N TYR A 411 7.48 7.05 -30.75
CA TYR A 411 6.73 8.02 -31.58
C TYR A 411 7.64 8.89 -32.46
N GLU A 412 8.90 9.08 -32.07
CA GLU A 412 9.82 9.95 -32.79
C GLU A 412 9.99 9.54 -34.26
N SER A 413 9.96 10.53 -35.14
CA SER A 413 10.30 10.33 -36.54
C SER A 413 11.77 9.93 -36.71
N GLU A 414 12.03 8.96 -37.59
CA GLU A 414 13.38 8.46 -37.89
C GLU A 414 14.30 9.55 -38.47
N GLU A 415 13.74 10.59 -39.11
CA GLU A 415 14.52 11.61 -39.82
C GLU A 415 15.01 12.75 -38.91
N ASN A 416 14.20 13.14 -37.93
CA ASN A 416 14.39 14.40 -37.20
C ASN A 416 14.11 14.31 -35.69
N GLY A 417 13.65 13.17 -35.18
CA GLY A 417 13.41 12.97 -33.76
C GLY A 417 12.21 13.73 -33.18
N TYR A 418 11.37 14.34 -34.03
CA TYR A 418 10.17 15.04 -33.57
C TYR A 418 9.02 14.07 -33.28
N VAL A 419 8.22 14.44 -32.28
CA VAL A 419 6.92 13.86 -31.93
C VAL A 419 5.85 14.92 -32.16
N LEU A 420 4.69 14.52 -32.67
CA LEU A 420 3.56 15.43 -32.92
C LEU A 420 2.86 15.85 -31.62
N GLU A 421 2.20 16.99 -31.62
CA GLU A 421 1.41 17.47 -30.48
C GLU A 421 0.35 16.46 -30.02
N GLU A 422 -0.44 15.90 -30.95
CA GLU A 422 -1.47 14.90 -30.64
C GLU A 422 -0.89 13.63 -30.00
N GLU A 423 0.29 13.21 -30.45
CA GLU A 423 1.01 12.07 -29.92
C GLU A 423 1.54 12.34 -28.51
N LEU A 424 2.07 13.55 -28.28
CA LEU A 424 2.50 13.98 -26.95
C LEU A 424 1.32 14.06 -25.97
N ALA A 425 0.16 14.53 -26.43
CA ALA A 425 -1.05 14.57 -25.61
C ALA A 425 -1.44 13.15 -25.15
N ALA A 426 -1.50 12.18 -26.07
CA ALA A 426 -1.79 10.79 -25.74
C ALA A 426 -0.77 10.18 -24.77
N ILE A 427 0.53 10.48 -24.93
CA ILE A 427 1.59 10.05 -24.00
C ILE A 427 1.31 10.58 -22.59
N LEU A 428 1.04 11.88 -22.47
CA LEU A 428 0.82 12.55 -21.18
C LEU A 428 -0.50 12.13 -20.53
N GLU A 429 -1.57 11.92 -21.29
CA GLU A 429 -2.85 11.38 -20.81
C GLU A 429 -2.64 10.05 -20.07
N ILE A 430 -1.90 9.12 -20.67
CA ILE A 430 -1.62 7.81 -20.09
C ILE A 430 -0.72 7.92 -18.86
N MET A 431 0.36 8.71 -18.96
CA MET A 431 1.32 8.85 -17.85
C MET A 431 0.70 9.55 -16.63
N LEU A 432 -0.18 10.52 -16.85
CA LEU A 432 -0.85 11.28 -15.79
C LEU A 432 -2.17 10.60 -15.35
N GLY A 433 -2.68 9.64 -16.11
CA GLY A 433 -3.94 8.93 -15.88
C GLY A 433 -5.18 9.76 -16.19
N VAL A 434 -5.07 10.83 -16.97
CA VAL A 434 -6.15 11.79 -17.25
C VAL A 434 -6.75 11.55 -18.64
N LYS A 435 -7.96 12.06 -18.88
CA LYS A 435 -8.69 11.77 -20.14
C LYS A 435 -8.28 12.61 -21.33
N GLU A 436 -8.03 13.90 -21.11
CA GLU A 436 -7.72 14.86 -22.17
C GLU A 436 -6.70 15.86 -21.63
N VAL A 437 -5.57 16.02 -22.33
CA VAL A 437 -4.54 17.01 -21.99
C VAL A 437 -4.45 18.07 -23.09
N GLU A 438 -4.60 19.33 -22.72
CA GLU A 438 -4.39 20.47 -23.62
C GLU A 438 -2.92 20.95 -23.53
N LEU A 439 -2.25 21.04 -24.68
CA LEU A 439 -0.82 21.41 -24.80
C LEU A 439 -0.58 22.84 -25.30
N SER A 440 -1.64 23.61 -25.56
CA SER A 440 -1.54 25.01 -26.01
C SER A 440 -0.67 25.86 -25.08
N GLY A 441 -0.82 25.68 -23.76
CA GLY A 441 -0.02 26.35 -22.74
C GLY A 441 1.47 26.00 -22.78
N LEU A 442 1.81 24.76 -23.14
CA LEU A 442 3.20 24.30 -23.30
C LEU A 442 3.85 24.95 -24.51
N PHE A 443 3.21 24.90 -25.68
CA PHE A 443 3.77 25.46 -26.92
C PHE A 443 3.86 26.98 -26.87
N LEU A 444 2.93 27.65 -26.18
CA LEU A 444 3.06 29.06 -25.83
C LEU A 444 4.28 29.34 -24.95
N ALA A 445 4.51 28.53 -23.92
CA ALA A 445 5.62 28.74 -23.00
C ALA A 445 7.01 28.39 -23.59
N LEU A 446 7.03 27.64 -24.70
CA LEU A 446 8.23 27.36 -25.50
C LEU A 446 8.48 28.43 -26.59
N ASP A 447 7.71 29.53 -26.61
CA ASP A 447 7.73 30.58 -27.64
C ASP A 447 7.54 30.03 -29.07
N ARG A 448 6.79 28.94 -29.21
CA ARG A 448 6.50 28.28 -30.49
C ARG A 448 5.03 27.85 -30.59
N PRO A 449 4.07 28.80 -30.55
CA PRO A 449 2.64 28.49 -30.56
C PRO A 449 2.18 27.76 -31.83
N ASP A 450 2.88 27.95 -32.95
CA ASP A 450 2.53 27.33 -34.24
C ASP A 450 3.29 26.01 -34.50
N SER A 451 4.13 25.57 -33.56
CA SER A 451 4.88 24.32 -33.71
C SER A 451 4.06 23.14 -33.22
N ALA A 452 3.49 22.35 -34.13
CA ALA A 452 2.80 21.09 -33.78
C ALA A 452 3.77 19.92 -33.49
N LYS A 453 5.04 20.21 -33.16
CA LYS A 453 6.15 19.25 -33.07
C LYS A 453 7.12 19.61 -31.95
N ILE A 454 7.67 18.59 -31.28
CA ILE A 454 8.63 18.75 -30.18
C ILE A 454 9.56 17.53 -30.08
N THR A 455 10.80 17.76 -29.64
CA THR A 455 11.78 16.69 -29.35
C THR A 455 11.81 16.34 -27.86
N TYR A 456 12.36 15.16 -27.52
CA TYR A 456 12.53 14.77 -26.12
C TYR A 456 13.42 15.75 -25.35
N ASP A 457 14.54 16.17 -25.94
CA ASP A 457 15.53 17.02 -25.27
C ASP A 457 14.95 18.41 -24.96
N GLU A 458 14.17 18.99 -25.88
CA GLU A 458 13.45 20.24 -25.67
C GLU A 458 12.47 20.14 -24.48
N LEU A 459 11.62 19.10 -24.48
CA LEU A 459 10.66 18.90 -23.40
C LEU A 459 11.35 18.58 -22.06
N HIS A 460 12.39 17.76 -22.08
CA HIS A 460 13.16 17.39 -20.90
C HIS A 460 13.81 18.61 -20.25
N GLN A 461 14.51 19.42 -21.03
CA GLN A 461 15.14 20.65 -20.56
C GLN A 461 14.10 21.60 -19.96
N TYR A 462 12.95 21.74 -20.60
CA TYR A 462 11.88 22.60 -20.10
C TYR A 462 11.33 22.11 -18.75
N ILE A 463 11.09 20.80 -18.62
CA ILE A 463 10.62 20.17 -17.37
C ILE A 463 11.64 20.34 -16.24
N GLU A 464 12.94 20.21 -16.52
CA GLU A 464 13.99 20.40 -15.51
C GLU A 464 14.04 21.84 -14.98
N GLN A 465 13.75 22.82 -15.84
CA GLN A 465 13.72 24.23 -15.48
C GLN A 465 12.42 24.64 -14.76
N HIS A 466 11.35 23.85 -14.89
CA HIS A 466 10.02 24.16 -14.36
C HIS A 466 9.50 23.05 -13.42
N PRO A 467 9.81 23.13 -12.10
CA PRO A 467 9.38 22.12 -11.11
C PRO A 467 7.86 21.93 -11.01
N TYR A 468 7.08 22.91 -11.45
CA TYR A 468 5.62 22.91 -11.47
C TYR A 468 5.04 22.76 -12.88
N PHE A 469 5.81 22.23 -13.83
CA PHE A 469 5.45 21.99 -15.24
C PHE A 469 3.97 21.61 -15.46
N VAL A 470 3.50 20.54 -14.80
CA VAL A 470 2.13 20.06 -14.99
C VAL A 470 1.09 21.10 -14.54
N GLN A 471 1.38 21.85 -13.48
CA GLN A 471 0.47 22.87 -12.94
C GLN A 471 0.47 24.15 -13.77
N ASP A 472 1.55 24.41 -14.49
CA ASP A 472 1.77 25.67 -15.19
C ASP A 472 1.48 25.61 -16.68
N CYS A 473 1.72 24.44 -17.30
CA CYS A 473 1.75 24.28 -18.74
C CYS A 473 0.71 23.30 -19.28
N LEU A 474 0.13 22.44 -18.44
CA LEU A 474 -0.90 21.49 -18.85
C LEU A 474 -2.28 21.91 -18.34
N ASN A 475 -3.33 21.55 -19.06
CA ASN A 475 -4.71 21.75 -18.64
C ASN A 475 -5.52 20.49 -18.92
N PHE A 476 -6.34 20.04 -17.96
CA PHE A 476 -7.14 18.81 -18.04
C PHE A 476 -8.26 18.80 -16.99
N GLU A 477 -9.24 17.90 -17.14
CA GLU A 477 -10.35 17.77 -16.18
C GLU A 477 -9.82 17.41 -14.76
N ASN A 478 -10.21 18.17 -13.73
CA ASN A 478 -9.67 18.09 -12.35
C ASN A 478 -8.23 18.59 -12.17
N HIS A 479 -7.73 19.44 -13.09
CA HIS A 479 -6.47 20.15 -12.92
C HIS A 479 -6.40 20.88 -11.56
N PRO A 480 -5.26 20.86 -10.84
CA PRO A 480 -5.13 21.46 -9.51
C PRO A 480 -5.37 22.98 -9.41
N ARG A 481 -5.55 23.69 -10.54
CA ARG A 481 -5.97 25.10 -10.53
C ARG A 481 -7.48 25.25 -10.29
N LYS A 482 -7.88 25.30 -9.02
CA LYS A 482 -8.90 26.28 -8.58
C LYS A 482 -8.17 27.41 -7.89
N PHE A 483 -7.72 28.41 -8.64
CA PHE A 483 -7.63 29.85 -8.27
C PHE A 483 -6.90 30.61 -9.40
N GLY A 484 -7.64 31.52 -10.04
CA GLY A 484 -7.24 32.66 -10.88
C GLY A 484 -5.95 32.59 -11.72
N LEU A 485 -6.09 32.52 -13.04
CA LEU A 485 -5.11 33.10 -13.97
C LEU A 485 -5.02 34.63 -13.73
N PRO A 486 -3.81 35.24 -13.66
CA PRO A 486 -3.68 36.66 -13.93
C PRO A 486 -3.96 36.88 -15.42
N LYS A 487 -4.91 37.77 -15.72
CA LYS A 487 -5.12 38.28 -17.08
C LYS A 487 -3.82 38.90 -17.60
N SER A 488 -3.40 38.46 -18.78
CA SER A 488 -2.74 39.26 -19.83
C SER A 488 -2.04 40.54 -19.37
N CYS A 489 -0.71 40.52 -19.21
CA CYS A 489 0.08 41.75 -19.22
C CYS A 489 0.34 42.19 -20.67
N ASN A 490 -0.67 42.85 -21.25
CA ASN A 490 -0.46 43.70 -22.41
C ASN A 490 -0.03 45.07 -21.88
N GLY A 491 1.25 45.41 -22.01
CA GLY A 491 1.84 46.64 -21.47
C GLY A 491 2.70 47.32 -22.51
N GLN A 492 2.05 47.97 -23.49
CA GLN A 492 2.68 48.98 -24.35
C GLN A 492 3.32 50.05 -23.46
N LYS A 493 4.66 50.18 -23.53
CA LYS A 493 5.37 51.35 -23.04
C LYS A 493 5.06 52.52 -23.99
N HIS A 494 4.18 53.41 -23.57
CA HIS A 494 4.08 54.74 -24.15
C HIS A 494 5.04 55.68 -23.42
N ASN A 495 5.93 56.31 -24.19
CA ASN A 495 6.78 57.44 -23.81
C ASN A 495 5.98 58.65 -23.29
N LYS A 496 6.60 59.39 -22.37
CA LYS A 496 6.60 60.86 -22.15
C LYS A 496 7.40 61.11 -20.86
N GLU A 497 8.59 61.71 -20.87
CA GLU A 497 8.94 63.11 -21.19
C GLU A 497 7.96 64.13 -20.61
N ASP A 498 8.56 65.01 -19.78
CA ASP A 498 8.09 66.16 -19.00
C ASP A 498 7.37 65.91 -17.66
#